data_AF-A0A935BI90-F1
#
_entry.id   AF-A0A935BI90-F1
#
_cell.length_a   1.000
_cell.length_b   1.000
_cell.length_c   1.000
_cell.angle_alpha   90.00
_cell.angle_beta   90.00
_cell.angle_gamma   90.00
#
_symmetry.space_group_name_H-M   'P 1'
#
loop_
_entity.id
_entity.type
_entity.pdbx_description
1 polymer ?
#
loop_
_entity_poly.entity_id
_entity_poly.type
_entity_poly.pdbx_seq_one_letter_code
_entity_poly.pdbx_strand_id
1 'polypeptide(L)'
;MTGKEHNKLLSIFFFVQGGLQLFGGIIAAVVYVALGGAMLANSRREDEQVIGGVFMGVGVLVAIIMLAFAALDLLIGFKMLKERPIGRTLGIIGSILSLLSFPLGTALGVYGLWFLFGDKGKEFYALTGHDSRQMYAPPPPPNSWQ
;
A
#
# COMPACT_ATOMS: atom_id res chain seq x y z
N MET A 1 -6.94 -19.78 13.19
CA MET A 1 -7.13 -18.89 12.03
C MET A 1 -6.81 -19.63 10.73
N THR A 2 -7.71 -19.57 9.75
CA THR A 2 -7.55 -20.12 8.39
C THR A 2 -6.69 -19.20 7.51
N GLY A 3 -6.16 -19.70 6.39
CA GLY A 3 -5.36 -18.86 5.46
C GLY A 3 -6.13 -17.65 4.93
N LYS A 4 -7.43 -17.80 4.69
CA LYS A 4 -8.35 -16.73 4.29
C LYS A 4 -8.48 -15.64 5.36
N GLU A 5 -8.61 -16.03 6.62
CA GLU A 5 -8.69 -15.07 7.74
C GLU A 5 -7.40 -14.27 7.89
N HIS A 6 -6.23 -14.91 7.78
CA HIS A 6 -4.95 -14.24 7.80
C HIS A 6 -4.81 -13.24 6.64
N ASN A 7 -5.19 -13.65 5.42
CA ASN A 7 -5.19 -12.77 4.26
C ASN A 7 -6.14 -11.57 4.41
N LYS A 8 -7.34 -11.80 4.95
CA LYS A 8 -8.31 -10.73 5.23
C LYS A 8 -7.78 -9.75 6.27
N LEU A 9 -7.18 -10.25 7.36
CA LEU A 9 -6.58 -9.39 8.39
C LEU A 9 -5.45 -8.54 7.81
N LEU A 10 -4.57 -9.14 7.02
CA LEU A 10 -3.49 -8.44 6.35
C LEU A 10 -4.00 -7.35 5.39
N SER A 11 -5.08 -7.65 4.66
CA SER A 11 -5.75 -6.67 3.80
C SER A 11 -6.28 -5.47 4.59
N ILE A 12 -6.89 -5.71 5.76
CA ILE A 12 -7.38 -4.65 6.66
C ILE A 12 -6.21 -3.80 7.15
N PHE A 13 -5.09 -4.41 7.55
CA PHE A 13 -3.93 -3.64 7.99
C PHE A 13 -3.35 -2.76 6.88
N PHE A 14 -3.29 -3.22 5.63
CA PHE A 14 -2.91 -2.36 4.50
C PHE A 14 -3.89 -1.21 4.30
N PHE A 15 -5.20 -1.42 4.45
CA PHE A 15 -6.18 -0.33 4.39
C PHE A 15 -6.00 0.70 5.52
N VAL A 16 -5.76 0.24 6.75
CA VAL A 16 -5.50 1.11 7.90
C VAL A 16 -4.21 1.91 7.69
N GLN A 17 -3.14 1.24 7.25
CA GLN A 17 -1.85 1.86 6.97
C GLN A 17 -1.95 2.91 5.86
N GLY A 18 -2.60 2.59 4.74
CA GLY A 18 -2.83 3.52 3.65
C GLY A 18 -3.74 4.69 4.06
N GLY A 19 -4.77 4.42 4.86
CA GLY A 19 -5.64 5.46 5.42
C GLY A 19 -4.90 6.42 6.36
N LEU A 20 -4.00 5.90 7.20
CA LEU A 20 -3.17 6.72 8.09
C LEU A 20 -2.17 7.58 7.30
N GLN A 21 -1.55 7.03 6.25
CA GLN A 21 -0.67 7.79 5.37
C GLN A 21 -1.41 8.87 4.59
N LEU A 22 -2.62 8.59 4.12
CA LEU A 22 -3.47 9.58 3.46
C LEU A 22 -3.80 10.73 4.42
N PHE A 23 -4.25 10.40 5.62
CA PHE A 23 -4.58 11.38 6.64
C PHE A 23 -3.36 12.21 7.08
N GLY A 24 -2.23 11.55 7.36
CA GLY A 24 -0.97 12.21 7.70
C GLY A 24 -0.43 13.08 6.57
N GLY A 25 -0.55 12.63 5.32
CA GLY A 25 -0.15 13.37 4.13
C GLY A 25 -0.99 14.63 3.91
N ILE A 26 -2.31 14.56 4.14
CA ILE A 26 -3.19 15.74 4.08
C ILE A 26 -2.82 16.73 5.18
N ILE A 27 -2.63 16.27 6.42
CA ILE A 27 -2.22 17.16 7.53
C ILE A 27 -0.88 17.82 7.22
N ALA A 28 0.11 17.05 6.79
CA ALA A 28 1.42 17.57 6.42
C ALA A 28 1.29 18.60 5.29
N ALA A 29 0.53 18.31 4.24
CA ALA A 29 0.29 19.25 3.15
C ALA A 29 -0.30 20.57 3.66
N VAL A 30 -1.36 20.50 4.46
CA VAL A 30 -2.03 21.68 5.03
C VAL A 30 -1.07 22.48 5.91
N VAL A 31 -0.34 21.82 6.81
CA VAL A 31 0.58 22.49 7.74
C VAL A 31 1.72 23.18 6.99
N TYR A 32 2.40 22.49 6.09
CA TYR A 32 3.55 23.06 5.37
C TYR A 32 3.12 24.15 4.37
N VAL A 33 1.99 23.97 3.69
CA VAL A 33 1.44 25.00 2.80
C VAL A 33 0.98 26.22 3.58
N ALA A 34 0.29 26.04 4.70
CA ALA A 34 -0.15 27.16 5.54
C ALA A 34 1.03 27.92 6.15
N LEU A 35 2.04 27.21 6.66
CA LEU A 35 3.25 27.82 7.21
C LEU A 35 4.05 28.56 6.14
N GLY A 36 4.32 27.91 5.00
CA GLY A 36 5.05 28.53 3.90
C GLY A 36 4.29 29.72 3.31
N GLY A 37 2.96 29.60 3.16
CA GLY A 37 2.09 30.69 2.70
C GLY A 37 2.05 31.87 3.67
N ALA A 38 1.99 31.61 4.99
CA ALA A 38 2.05 32.66 6.00
C ALA A 38 3.41 33.37 6.02
N MET A 39 4.51 32.63 5.85
CA MET A 39 5.85 33.21 5.71
C MET A 39 5.96 34.09 4.47
N LEU A 40 5.46 33.63 3.32
CA LEU A 40 5.43 34.43 2.09
C LEU A 40 4.60 35.71 2.27
N ALA A 41 3.41 35.60 2.87
CA ALA A 41 2.51 36.74 3.08
C ALA A 41 3.08 37.82 4.02
N ASN A 42 3.95 37.43 4.97
CA ASN A 42 4.52 38.34 5.96
C ASN A 42 6.00 38.68 5.72
N SER A 43 6.57 38.16 4.64
CA SER A 43 7.98 38.36 4.28
C SER A 43 8.29 39.82 3.95
N ARG A 44 9.37 40.35 4.52
CA ARG A 44 9.89 41.69 4.21
C ARG A 44 11.24 41.65 3.52
N ARG A 45 11.91 40.50 3.57
CA ARG A 45 13.22 40.24 2.96
C ARG A 45 13.10 39.12 1.95
N GLU A 46 13.94 39.16 0.91
CA GLU A 46 13.99 38.14 -0.13
C GLU A 46 14.32 36.75 0.46
N ASP A 47 15.22 36.70 1.45
CA ASP A 47 15.57 35.45 2.15
C ASP A 47 14.35 34.76 2.80
N GLU A 48 13.44 35.55 3.39
CA GLU A 48 12.21 35.05 4.03
C GLU A 48 11.23 34.49 2.99
N GLN A 49 11.19 35.09 1.79
CA GLN A 49 10.39 34.59 0.67
C GLN A 49 10.91 33.24 0.17
N VAL A 50 12.23 33.11 0.01
CA VAL A 50 12.85 31.85 -0.41
C VAL A 50 12.54 30.75 0.59
N ILE A 51 12.67 31.02 1.89
CA ILE A 51 12.35 30.05 2.95
C ILE A 51 10.87 29.64 2.87
N GLY A 52 9.94 30.60 2.78
CA GLY A 52 8.51 30.30 2.68
C GLY A 52 8.16 29.44 1.45
N GLY A 53 8.78 29.72 0.30
CA GLY A 53 8.65 28.93 -0.92
C GLY A 53 9.19 27.51 -0.77
N VAL A 54 10.34 27.33 -0.11
CA VAL A 54 10.91 26.00 0.19
C VAL A 54 9.97 25.20 1.10
N PHE A 55 9.41 25.80 2.16
CA PHE A 55 8.45 25.11 3.03
C PHE A 55 7.21 24.63 2.26
N MET A 56 6.65 25.46 1.38
CA MET A 56 5.55 25.03 0.51
C MET A 56 5.97 23.88 -0.42
N GLY A 57 7.11 24.01 -1.08
CA GLY A 57 7.61 22.99 -2.01
C GLY A 57 7.85 21.64 -1.33
N VAL A 58 8.49 21.66 -0.15
CA VAL A 58 8.71 20.46 0.68
C VAL A 58 7.37 19.86 1.12
N GLY A 59 6.43 20.68 1.56
CA GLY A 59 5.08 20.23 1.94
C GLY A 59 4.36 19.48 0.82
N VAL A 60 4.37 20.05 -0.38
CA VAL A 60 3.76 19.43 -1.57
C VAL A 60 4.49 18.14 -1.94
N LEU A 61 5.83 18.13 -1.92
CA LEU A 61 6.62 16.94 -2.23
C LEU A 61 6.32 15.79 -1.26
N VAL A 62 6.32 16.06 0.04
CA VAL A 62 6.00 15.08 1.09
C VAL A 62 4.58 14.55 0.91
N ALA A 63 3.62 15.43 0.63
CA ALA A 63 2.24 15.05 0.39
C ALA A 63 2.10 14.09 -0.81
N ILE A 64 2.77 14.38 -1.94
CA ILE A 64 2.78 13.52 -3.13
C ILE A 64 3.37 12.14 -2.81
N ILE A 65 4.50 12.10 -2.10
CA ILE A 65 5.14 10.85 -1.71
C ILE A 65 4.19 10.03 -0.82
N MET A 66 3.61 10.64 0.20
CA MET A 66 2.65 9.96 1.10
C MET A 66 1.41 9.47 0.35
N LEU A 67 0.89 10.25 -0.60
CA LEU A 67 -0.22 9.83 -1.46
C LEU A 67 0.13 8.62 -2.33
N ALA A 68 1.35 8.58 -2.87
CA ALA A 68 1.82 7.46 -3.67
C ALA A 68 1.90 6.17 -2.85
N PHE A 69 2.49 6.23 -1.64
CA PHE A 69 2.53 5.07 -0.75
C PHE A 69 1.13 4.65 -0.28
N ALA A 70 0.26 5.60 0.07
CA ALA A 70 -1.12 5.31 0.45
C ALA A 70 -1.87 4.60 -0.68
N ALA A 71 -1.72 5.07 -1.92
CA ALA A 71 -2.32 4.43 -3.09
C ALA A 71 -1.79 2.99 -3.28
N LEU A 72 -0.49 2.76 -3.12
CA LEU A 72 0.09 1.41 -3.18
C LEU A 72 -0.50 0.49 -2.12
N ASP A 73 -0.56 0.92 -0.86
CA ASP A 73 -1.11 0.14 0.25
C ASP A 73 -2.58 -0.20 0.04
N LEU A 74 -3.38 0.77 -0.41
CA LEU A 74 -4.79 0.54 -0.75
C LEU A 74 -4.96 -0.46 -1.91
N LEU A 75 -4.10 -0.37 -2.93
CA LEU A 75 -4.11 -1.32 -4.06
C LEU A 75 -3.72 -2.73 -3.62
N ILE A 76 -2.72 -2.87 -2.75
CA ILE A 76 -2.30 -4.15 -2.17
C ILE A 76 -3.45 -4.75 -1.36
N GLY A 77 -4.01 -3.98 -0.41
CA GLY A 77 -5.13 -4.40 0.41
C GLY A 77 -6.34 -4.85 -0.42
N PHE A 78 -6.65 -4.13 -1.50
CA PHE A 78 -7.73 -4.50 -2.42
C PHE A 78 -7.47 -5.78 -3.21
N LYS A 79 -6.25 -5.97 -3.72
CA LYS A 79 -5.87 -7.18 -4.46
C LYS A 79 -5.84 -8.41 -3.56
N MET A 80 -5.39 -8.26 -2.32
CA MET A 80 -5.41 -9.31 -1.31
C MET A 80 -6.83 -9.65 -0.87
N LEU A 81 -7.69 -8.65 -0.65
CA LEU A 81 -9.10 -8.86 -0.27
C LEU A 81 -9.88 -9.60 -1.37
N LYS A 82 -9.58 -9.34 -2.64
CA LYS A 82 -10.16 -10.06 -3.79
C LYS A 82 -9.54 -11.44 -4.03
N GLU A 83 -8.65 -11.89 -3.16
CA GLU A 83 -7.98 -13.20 -3.22
C GLU A 83 -7.31 -13.44 -4.59
N ARG A 84 -6.85 -12.36 -5.26
CA ARG A 84 -6.23 -12.49 -6.58
C ARG A 84 -4.86 -13.15 -6.44
N PRO A 85 -4.41 -13.96 -7.43
CA PRO A 85 -3.10 -14.62 -7.36
C PRO A 85 -1.93 -13.63 -7.26
N ILE A 86 -2.08 -12.44 -7.86
CA ILE A 86 -1.08 -11.35 -7.76
C ILE A 86 -1.06 -10.68 -6.38
N GLY A 87 -2.09 -10.88 -5.56
CA GLY A 87 -2.19 -10.35 -4.21
C GLY A 87 -1.07 -10.84 -3.31
N ARG A 88 -0.57 -12.06 -3.50
CA ARG A 88 0.58 -12.58 -2.75
C ARG A 88 1.86 -11.79 -3.03
N THR A 89 2.20 -11.60 -4.30
CA THR A 89 3.41 -10.87 -4.70
C THR A 89 3.35 -9.42 -4.25
N LEU A 90 2.22 -8.75 -4.47
CA LEU A 90 1.99 -7.38 -4.04
C LEU A 90 2.03 -7.25 -2.50
N GLY A 91 1.46 -8.23 -1.79
CA GLY A 91 1.52 -8.30 -0.33
C GLY A 91 2.95 -8.39 0.19
N ILE A 92 3.80 -9.23 -0.41
CA ILE A 92 5.22 -9.36 0.00
C ILE A 92 5.95 -8.03 -0.21
N ILE A 93 5.81 -7.41 -1.39
CA ILE A 93 6.43 -6.11 -1.69
C ILE A 93 5.94 -5.06 -0.69
N GLY A 94 4.62 -4.98 -0.50
CA GLY A 94 3.99 -4.08 0.46
C GLY A 94 4.48 -4.28 1.89
N SER A 95 4.66 -5.53 2.31
CA SER A 95 5.17 -5.85 3.65
C SER A 95 6.62 -5.42 3.82
N ILE A 96 7.48 -5.59 2.81
CA ILE A 96 8.87 -5.10 2.85
C ILE A 96 8.88 -3.57 2.94
N LEU A 97 8.11 -2.89 2.09
CA LEU A 97 8.01 -1.42 2.12
C LEU A 97 7.48 -0.92 3.47
N SER A 98 6.52 -1.64 4.06
CA SER A 98 5.94 -1.30 5.35
C SER A 98 6.96 -1.38 6.49
N LEU A 99 8.02 -2.23 6.39
CA LEU A 99 9.05 -2.32 7.42
C LEU A 99 9.79 -1.00 7.67
N LEU A 100 9.85 -0.12 6.67
CA LEU A 100 10.47 1.21 6.76
C LEU A 100 9.69 2.18 7.66
N SER A 101 8.43 1.85 7.98
CA SER A 101 7.52 2.72 8.73
C SER A 101 7.31 2.16 10.15
N PHE A 102 8.00 2.71 11.15
CA PHE A 102 7.88 2.28 12.54
C PHE A 102 6.81 3.09 13.30
N PRO A 103 6.04 2.48 14.24
CA PRO A 103 6.01 1.06 14.62
C PRO A 103 4.99 0.20 13.85
N LEU A 104 3.91 0.82 13.36
CA LEU A 104 2.77 0.09 12.79
C LEU A 104 3.12 -0.62 11.48
N GLY A 105 3.87 0.04 10.59
CA GLY A 105 4.33 -0.57 9.34
C GLY A 105 5.28 -1.72 9.58
N THR A 106 6.15 -1.64 10.59
CA THR A 106 7.03 -2.76 10.97
C THR A 106 6.23 -3.97 11.45
N ALA A 107 5.23 -3.76 12.32
CA ALA A 107 4.35 -4.85 12.76
C ALA A 107 3.59 -5.49 11.58
N LEU A 108 3.04 -4.66 10.69
CA LEU A 108 2.39 -5.09 9.46
C LEU A 108 3.35 -5.88 8.55
N GLY A 109 4.55 -5.36 8.35
CA GLY A 109 5.57 -5.96 7.49
C GLY A 109 6.01 -7.32 8.01
N VAL A 110 6.34 -7.43 9.30
CA VAL A 110 6.73 -8.70 9.92
C VAL A 110 5.59 -9.72 9.84
N TYR A 111 4.37 -9.33 10.19
CA TYR A 111 3.22 -10.23 10.13
C TYR A 111 2.91 -10.69 8.71
N GLY A 112 2.97 -9.77 7.74
CA GLY A 112 2.71 -10.06 6.34
C GLY A 112 3.76 -11.00 5.73
N LEU A 113 5.04 -10.77 5.98
CA LEU A 113 6.11 -11.66 5.52
C LEU A 113 6.03 -13.03 6.17
N TRP A 114 5.75 -13.10 7.48
CA TRP A 114 5.55 -14.36 8.18
C TRP A 114 4.41 -15.18 7.56
N PHE A 115 3.26 -14.56 7.29
CA PHE A 115 2.13 -15.25 6.68
C PHE A 115 2.38 -15.65 5.22
N LEU A 116 2.88 -14.73 4.38
CA LEU A 116 3.01 -14.93 2.93
C LEU A 116 4.16 -15.86 2.54
N PHE A 117 5.19 -15.98 3.38
CA PHE A 117 6.25 -16.99 3.25
C PHE A 117 5.96 -18.28 4.00
N GLY A 118 5.04 -18.26 4.97
CA GLY A 118 4.59 -19.46 5.67
C GLY A 118 3.76 -20.40 4.79
N ASP A 119 3.65 -21.65 5.23
CA ASP A 119 2.98 -22.71 4.46
C ASP A 119 1.49 -22.41 4.25
N LYS A 120 0.82 -21.83 5.26
CA LYS A 120 -0.58 -21.40 5.15
C LYS A 120 -0.82 -20.40 4.02
N GLY A 121 0.09 -19.43 3.84
CA GLY A 121 -0.02 -18.44 2.77
C GLY A 121 0.27 -19.04 1.40
N LYS A 122 1.28 -19.91 1.31
CA LYS A 122 1.61 -20.64 0.08
C LYS A 122 0.44 -21.51 -0.37
N GLU A 123 -0.11 -22.31 0.53
CA GLU A 123 -1.23 -23.21 0.27
C GLU A 123 -2.48 -22.43 -0.16
N PHE A 124 -2.85 -21.39 0.59
CA PHE A 124 -4.00 -20.54 0.26
C PHE A 124 -3.94 -20.01 -1.17
N TYR A 125 -2.83 -19.38 -1.55
CA TYR A 125 -2.66 -18.80 -2.89
C TYR A 125 -2.39 -19.83 -3.99
N ALA A 126 -1.89 -21.02 -3.66
CA ALA A 126 -1.75 -22.13 -4.61
C ALA A 126 -3.14 -22.64 -5.05
N LEU A 127 -4.06 -22.78 -4.09
CA LEU A 127 -5.45 -23.18 -4.36
C LEU A 127 -6.19 -22.12 -5.20
N THR A 128 -6.07 -20.83 -4.84
CA THR A 128 -6.71 -19.75 -5.61
C THR A 128 -6.11 -19.58 -7.02
N GLY A 129 -4.82 -19.90 -7.18
CA GLY A 129 -4.16 -19.95 -8.49
C GLY A 129 -4.61 -21.12 -9.37
N HIS A 130 -5.04 -22.23 -8.78
CA HIS A 130 -5.51 -23.41 -9.52
C HIS A 130 -6.91 -23.19 -10.12
N ASP A 131 -7.86 -22.62 -9.36
CA ASP A 131 -9.21 -22.30 -9.85
C ASP A 131 -9.17 -21.34 -11.05
N SER A 132 -8.29 -20.35 -10.99
CA SER A 132 -8.14 -19.36 -12.07
C SER A 132 -7.50 -19.95 -13.34
N ARG A 133 -6.66 -20.99 -13.22
CA ARG A 133 -6.11 -21.72 -14.37
C ARG A 133 -7.10 -22.71 -14.98
N GLN A 134 -7.94 -23.36 -14.16
CA GLN A 134 -8.98 -24.26 -14.67
C GLN A 134 -10.07 -23.52 -15.45
N MET A 135 -10.42 -22.28 -15.06
CA MET A 135 -11.31 -21.42 -15.86
C MET A 135 -10.76 -21.08 -17.26
N TYR A 136 -9.44 -21.17 -17.46
CA TYR A 136 -8.77 -20.92 -18.75
C TYR A 136 -8.26 -22.23 -19.39
N ALA A 137 -8.73 -23.40 -18.95
CA ALA A 137 -8.42 -24.64 -19.65
C ALA A 137 -8.93 -24.50 -21.09
N PRO A 138 -8.07 -24.64 -22.12
CA PRO A 138 -8.52 -24.62 -23.50
C PRO A 138 -9.60 -25.69 -23.68
N PRO A 139 -10.64 -25.45 -24.49
CA PRO A 139 -11.69 -26.44 -24.72
C PRO A 139 -11.02 -27.77 -25.11
N PRO A 140 -11.54 -28.89 -24.62
CA PRO A 140 -10.92 -30.18 -24.83
C PRO A 140 -10.81 -30.43 -26.35
N PRO A 141 -9.69 -30.99 -26.82
CA PRO A 141 -9.39 -31.06 -28.25
C PRO A 141 -10.51 -31.80 -28.99
N PRO A 142 -10.81 -31.47 -30.26
CA PRO A 142 -11.99 -31.99 -30.98
C PRO A 142 -12.13 -33.52 -31.01
N ASN A 143 -11.04 -34.25 -30.77
CA ASN A 143 -10.97 -35.71 -30.77
C ASN A 143 -11.20 -36.36 -29.39
N SER A 144 -11.40 -35.60 -28.30
CA SER A 144 -11.68 -36.15 -26.97
C SER A 144 -13.18 -36.37 -26.69
N TRP A 145 -14.03 -36.18 -27.70
CA TRP A 145 -15.48 -36.39 -27.66
C TRP A 145 -15.92 -37.70 -28.32
N GLN A 146 -14.96 -38.52 -28.74
CA GLN A 146 -15.16 -39.87 -29.28
C GLN A 146 -14.89 -40.90 -28.19
#